data_AF-A0A9E2ICL1-F1
#
_entry.id   AF-A0A9E2ICL1-F1
#
_cell.length_a   1.000
_cell.length_b   1.000
_cell.length_c   1.000
_cell.angle_alpha   90.00
_cell.angle_beta   90.00
_cell.angle_gamma   90.00
#
_symmetry.space_group_name_H-M   'P 1'
#
loop_
_entity.id
_entity.type
_entity.pdbx_description
1 polymer ?
#
loop_
_entity_poly.entity_id
_entity_poly.type
_entity_poly.pdbx_seq_one_letter_code
_entity_poly.pdbx_strand_id
1 'polypeptide(L)'
;MKWIVKFLLVIFILVVVGYGAIFVFVNTKGKDILIKNVEDNLGLAPQVNSLSLKFPFNVEIKNFLCGDLSFNKASISLGLFNPFVGELVLDKVSLDGFTFKIQKDKEKIALRPFFVKKSHQLEQETAVQQKLLASTSQVKNTSSSKKKQVSLKIRNLYLKNGSLEMVDLTKDEPISIILKDISGELNDFSYPQLTKFYIKLNSSLNAEGIEIKDALSASGWVDYANKNMEANFNINNVDYSAFSAYYPQSFKPESLGVKKALLSLDADLNAQSNDLIIDCILSLEKIEYAQLKEGEKTSGMKTLKTVLGLLKAGKDKPVFQLRIKTKMDSPGVDLSSIKDDFREEVRFGPGAIVGQILGKGTEAIFEGVKGTKKISLDAAVDTLKDIVDTFGEAFEPNSADTPPDVDASQNETETTE
;
A
#
# COMPACT_ATOMS: atom_id res chain seq x y z
N MET A 1 27.19 10.79 -53.47
CA MET A 1 25.76 10.75 -53.09
C MET A 1 25.07 9.41 -53.38
N LYS A 2 25.14 8.85 -54.60
CA LYS A 2 24.43 7.59 -54.96
C LYS A 2 24.77 6.37 -54.09
N TRP A 3 26.01 6.25 -53.61
CA TRP A 3 26.44 5.12 -52.75
C TRP A 3 25.83 5.18 -51.35
N ILE A 4 25.77 6.37 -50.74
CA ILE A 4 25.15 6.57 -49.42
C ILE A 4 23.66 6.21 -49.46
N VAL A 5 22.94 6.62 -50.51
CA VAL A 5 21.52 6.29 -50.67
C VAL A 5 21.31 4.77 -50.81
N LYS A 6 22.15 4.08 -51.59
CA LYS A 6 22.09 2.61 -51.70
C LYS A 6 22.37 1.93 -50.36
N PHE A 7 23.36 2.40 -49.61
CA PHE A 7 23.69 1.88 -48.29
C PHE A 7 22.53 2.06 -47.29
N LEU A 8 21.95 3.26 -47.22
CA LEU A 8 20.78 3.54 -46.38
C LEU A 8 19.57 2.69 -46.77
N LEU A 9 19.34 2.47 -48.07
CA LEU A 9 18.28 1.60 -48.58
C LEU A 9 18.49 0.14 -48.17
N VAL A 10 19.72 -0.38 -48.22
CA VAL A 10 20.04 -1.73 -47.74
C VAL A 10 19.79 -1.85 -46.24
N ILE A 11 20.22 -0.88 -45.43
CA ILE A 11 19.94 -0.86 -43.99
C ILE A 11 18.43 -0.84 -43.73
N PHE A 12 17.69 0.01 -44.45
CA PHE A 12 16.24 0.09 -44.31
C PHE A 12 15.55 -1.24 -44.61
N ILE A 13 15.93 -1.91 -45.72
CA ILE A 13 15.40 -3.24 -46.05
C ILE A 13 15.72 -4.26 -44.96
N LEU A 14 16.95 -4.28 -44.45
CA LEU A 14 17.35 -5.18 -43.35
C LEU A 14 16.53 -4.93 -42.08
N VAL A 15 16.28 -3.67 -41.73
CA VAL A 15 15.43 -3.30 -40.58
C VAL A 15 14.00 -3.76 -40.80
N VAL A 16 13.42 -3.55 -41.99
CA VAL A 16 12.05 -3.97 -42.31
C VAL A 16 11.90 -5.50 -42.28
N VAL A 17 12.83 -6.24 -42.87
CA VAL A 17 12.82 -7.72 -42.86
C VAL A 17 13.01 -8.25 -41.44
N GLY A 18 13.96 -7.69 -40.69
CA GLY A 18 14.19 -8.06 -39.29
C GLY A 18 12.95 -7.80 -38.42
N TYR A 19 12.33 -6.62 -38.57
CA TYR A 19 11.08 -6.30 -37.90
C TYR A 19 9.95 -7.27 -38.27
N GLY A 20 9.80 -7.59 -39.57
CA GLY A 20 8.81 -8.55 -40.04
C GLY A 20 8.99 -9.94 -39.44
N ALA A 21 10.23 -10.42 -39.33
CA ALA A 21 10.54 -11.70 -38.70
C ALA A 21 10.19 -11.70 -37.20
N ILE A 22 10.56 -10.64 -36.47
CA ILE A 22 10.20 -10.48 -35.04
C ILE A 22 8.68 -10.44 -34.88
N PHE A 23 7.97 -9.70 -35.73
CA PHE A 23 6.51 -9.61 -35.71
C PHE A 23 5.85 -10.97 -35.89
N VAL A 24 6.29 -11.76 -36.87
CA VAL A 24 5.78 -13.13 -37.09
C VAL A 24 6.11 -14.03 -35.90
N PHE A 25 7.34 -13.96 -35.37
CA PHE A 25 7.77 -14.77 -34.24
C PHE A 25 6.95 -14.48 -32.97
N VAL A 26 6.80 -13.21 -32.60
CA VAL A 26 6.04 -12.80 -31.41
C VAL A 26 4.57 -13.20 -31.53
N ASN A 27 3.96 -13.00 -32.70
CA ASN A 27 2.54 -13.32 -32.91
C ASN A 27 2.26 -14.84 -32.97
N THR A 28 3.25 -15.66 -33.30
CA THR A 28 3.08 -17.13 -33.42
C THR A 28 3.55 -17.91 -32.19
N LYS A 29 4.63 -17.46 -31.54
CA LYS A 29 5.29 -18.16 -30.43
C LYS A 29 5.35 -17.35 -29.13
N GLY A 30 5.13 -16.04 -29.19
CA GLY A 30 5.26 -15.16 -28.03
C GLY A 30 4.31 -15.52 -26.89
N LYS A 31 3.08 -15.95 -27.20
CA LYS A 31 2.11 -16.43 -26.20
C LYS A 31 2.64 -17.66 -25.44
N ASP A 32 3.09 -18.69 -26.15
CA ASP A 32 3.59 -19.93 -25.54
C ASP A 32 4.84 -19.67 -24.68
N ILE A 33 5.74 -18.81 -25.17
CA ILE A 33 6.95 -18.41 -24.44
C ILE A 33 6.57 -17.65 -23.16
N LEU A 34 5.60 -16.74 -23.22
CA LEU A 34 5.14 -16.02 -22.03
C LEU A 34 4.55 -16.98 -21.00
N ILE A 35 3.67 -17.88 -21.43
CA ILE A 35 3.02 -18.87 -20.55
C ILE A 35 4.07 -19.74 -19.86
N LYS A 36 4.96 -20.35 -20.65
CA LYS A 36 6.03 -21.22 -20.15
C LYS A 36 6.97 -20.49 -19.18
N ASN A 37 7.39 -19.27 -19.51
CA ASN A 37 8.27 -18.50 -18.63
C ASN A 37 7.60 -18.17 -17.29
N VAL A 38 6.30 -17.87 -17.28
CA VAL A 38 5.55 -17.62 -16.05
C VAL A 38 5.38 -18.91 -15.24
N GLU A 39 5.08 -20.03 -15.89
CA GLU A 39 5.02 -21.36 -15.25
C GLU A 39 6.36 -21.76 -14.62
N ASP A 40 7.45 -21.65 -15.36
CA ASP A 40 8.78 -22.07 -14.92
C ASP A 40 9.27 -21.23 -13.72
N ASN A 41 8.98 -19.92 -13.72
CA ASN A 41 9.44 -18.98 -12.68
C ASN A 41 8.50 -18.88 -11.48
N LEU A 42 7.17 -18.91 -11.68
CA LEU A 42 6.19 -18.73 -10.61
C LEU A 42 5.50 -20.03 -10.17
N GLY A 43 5.59 -21.11 -10.95
CA GLY A 43 4.91 -22.37 -10.67
C GLY A 43 3.39 -22.30 -10.87
N LEU A 44 2.91 -21.35 -11.67
CA LEU A 44 1.48 -21.11 -11.91
C LEU A 44 1.18 -21.16 -13.39
N ALA A 45 0.06 -21.78 -13.76
CA ALA A 45 -0.40 -21.84 -15.13
C ALA A 45 -1.17 -20.55 -15.51
N PRO A 46 -0.56 -19.59 -16.23
CA PRO A 46 -1.26 -18.39 -16.65
C PRO A 46 -2.19 -18.69 -17.83
N GLN A 47 -3.24 -17.90 -17.95
CA GLN A 47 -4.09 -17.86 -19.13
C GLN A 47 -3.87 -16.54 -19.86
N VAL A 48 -3.64 -16.61 -21.17
CA VAL A 48 -3.47 -15.44 -22.04
C VAL A 48 -4.31 -15.66 -23.29
N ASN A 49 -5.30 -14.79 -23.53
CA ASN A 49 -6.13 -14.95 -24.72
C ASN A 49 -5.32 -14.66 -26.00
N SER A 50 -4.71 -13.47 -26.07
CA SER A 50 -3.90 -13.05 -27.21
C SER A 50 -2.68 -12.25 -26.77
N LEU A 51 -1.58 -12.44 -27.49
CA LEU A 51 -0.37 -11.63 -27.43
C LEU A 51 -0.04 -11.20 -28.85
N SER A 52 0.14 -9.90 -29.07
CA SER A 52 0.45 -9.37 -30.40
C SER A 52 1.49 -8.26 -30.36
N LEU A 53 2.40 -8.24 -31.33
CA LEU A 53 3.29 -7.12 -31.56
C LEU A 53 2.62 -6.12 -32.53
N LYS A 54 2.64 -4.84 -32.19
CA LYS A 54 2.15 -3.73 -33.00
C LYS A 54 3.30 -2.80 -33.35
N PHE A 55 3.25 -2.24 -34.54
CA PHE A 55 4.25 -1.29 -35.01
C PHE A 55 4.21 0.02 -34.20
N PRO A 56 5.36 0.65 -33.89
CA PRO A 56 6.71 0.19 -34.19
C PRO A 56 7.28 -0.87 -33.23
N PHE A 57 6.99 -0.85 -31.93
CA PHE A 57 7.48 -1.86 -30.96
C PHE A 57 6.57 -1.99 -29.72
N ASN A 58 5.26 -2.15 -29.95
CA ASN A 58 4.27 -2.24 -28.87
C ASN A 58 3.76 -3.68 -28.71
N VAL A 59 4.00 -4.30 -27.56
CA VAL A 59 3.41 -5.60 -27.23
C VAL A 59 2.05 -5.37 -26.57
N GLU A 60 0.99 -5.92 -27.15
CA GLU A 60 -0.36 -5.91 -26.59
C GLU A 60 -0.72 -7.32 -26.10
N ILE A 61 -1.04 -7.43 -24.81
CA ILE A 61 -1.52 -8.65 -24.15
C ILE A 61 -2.99 -8.43 -23.77
N LYS A 62 -3.87 -9.39 -24.08
CA LYS A 62 -5.30 -9.32 -23.71
C LYS A 62 -5.71 -10.51 -22.86
N ASN A 63 -6.57 -10.22 -21.89
CA ASN A 63 -7.17 -11.16 -20.94
C ASN A 63 -6.09 -12.06 -20.34
N PHE A 64 -5.21 -11.46 -19.54
CA PHE A 64 -4.22 -12.19 -18.77
C PHE A 64 -4.80 -12.56 -17.40
N LEU A 65 -4.56 -13.79 -16.97
CA LEU A 65 -4.92 -14.28 -15.65
C LEU A 65 -3.80 -15.18 -15.14
N CYS A 66 -3.29 -14.91 -13.94
CA CYS A 66 -2.28 -15.72 -13.27
C CYS A 66 -2.49 -15.64 -11.75
N GLY A 67 -3.13 -16.68 -11.18
CA GLY A 67 -3.51 -16.67 -9.78
C GLY A 67 -4.43 -15.49 -9.46
N ASP A 68 -4.04 -14.71 -8.46
CA ASP A 68 -4.78 -13.54 -7.97
C ASP A 68 -4.53 -12.26 -8.78
N LEU A 69 -3.68 -12.32 -9.82
CA LEU A 69 -3.42 -11.21 -10.74
C LEU A 69 -4.13 -11.46 -12.07
N SER A 70 -4.92 -10.48 -12.51
CA SER A 70 -5.49 -10.48 -13.86
C SER A 70 -5.52 -9.08 -14.46
N PHE A 71 -5.62 -8.99 -15.78
CA PHE A 71 -5.92 -7.73 -16.47
C PHE A 71 -6.59 -7.96 -17.82
N ASN A 72 -7.48 -7.05 -18.21
CA ASN A 72 -8.17 -7.10 -19.51
C ASN A 72 -7.19 -6.81 -20.65
N LYS A 73 -6.34 -5.80 -20.47
CA LYS A 73 -5.39 -5.39 -21.51
C LYS A 73 -4.14 -4.78 -20.92
N ALA A 74 -2.99 -5.23 -21.42
CA ALA A 74 -1.70 -4.57 -21.22
C ALA A 74 -1.13 -4.10 -22.57
N SER A 75 -0.66 -2.86 -22.64
CA SER A 75 0.08 -2.31 -23.77
C SER A 75 1.48 -1.91 -23.31
N ILE A 76 2.51 -2.52 -23.87
CA ILE A 76 3.90 -2.36 -23.47
C ILE A 76 4.70 -1.83 -24.67
N SER A 77 5.09 -0.57 -24.63
CA SER A 77 6.04 0.01 -25.57
C SER A 77 7.45 -0.37 -25.13
N LEU A 78 8.12 -1.18 -25.94
CA LEU A 78 9.51 -1.54 -25.72
C LEU A 78 10.39 -0.32 -26.04
N GLY A 79 11.24 0.08 -25.09
CA GLY A 79 12.27 1.07 -25.36
C GLY A 79 13.41 0.48 -26.19
N LEU A 80 14.37 1.32 -26.56
CA LEU A 80 15.61 0.85 -27.18
C LEU A 80 16.34 -0.06 -26.19
N PHE A 81 16.32 -1.37 -26.46
CA PHE A 81 17.06 -2.34 -25.67
C PHE A 81 18.57 -2.13 -25.86
N ASN A 82 19.30 -1.92 -24.77
CA ASN A 82 20.76 -1.88 -24.78
C ASN A 82 21.31 -3.26 -24.32
N PRO A 83 21.71 -4.14 -25.26
CA PRO A 83 22.17 -5.49 -24.93
C PRO A 83 23.42 -5.52 -24.05
N PHE A 84 24.18 -4.41 -23.98
CA PHE A 84 25.41 -4.33 -23.20
C PHE A 84 25.17 -4.07 -21.71
N VAL A 85 24.05 -3.44 -21.36
CA VAL A 85 23.77 -3.02 -19.96
C VAL A 85 23.02 -4.13 -19.20
N GLY A 86 22.33 -5.04 -19.89
CA GLY A 86 21.53 -6.08 -19.23
C GLY A 86 20.27 -5.53 -18.55
N GLU A 87 19.88 -4.30 -18.88
CA GLU A 87 18.67 -3.64 -18.40
C GLU A 87 17.58 -3.71 -19.48
N LEU A 88 16.40 -4.18 -19.11
CA LEU A 88 15.21 -4.14 -19.94
C LEU A 88 14.44 -2.84 -19.65
N VAL A 89 14.42 -1.92 -20.61
CA VAL A 89 13.72 -0.64 -20.49
C VAL A 89 12.38 -0.71 -21.22
N LEU A 90 11.30 -0.49 -20.47
CA LEU A 90 9.94 -0.32 -20.98
C LEU A 90 9.59 1.17 -20.94
N ASP A 91 9.40 1.78 -22.11
CA ASP A 91 9.13 3.22 -22.21
C ASP A 91 7.74 3.57 -21.68
N LYS A 92 6.76 2.74 -22.01
CA LYS A 92 5.36 2.92 -21.60
C LYS A 92 4.71 1.58 -21.36
N VAL A 93 4.15 1.39 -20.17
CA VAL A 93 3.26 0.27 -19.83
C VAL A 93 1.90 0.85 -19.53
N SER A 94 0.84 0.31 -20.11
CA SER A 94 -0.53 0.71 -19.80
C SER A 94 -1.34 -0.54 -19.47
N LEU A 95 -1.86 -0.60 -18.24
CA LEU A 95 -2.69 -1.68 -17.73
C LEU A 95 -4.13 -1.20 -17.59
N ASP A 96 -5.05 -1.88 -18.26
CA ASP A 96 -6.48 -1.62 -18.20
C ASP A 96 -7.21 -2.82 -17.59
N GLY A 97 -8.06 -2.54 -16.60
CA GLY A 97 -8.85 -3.55 -15.91
C GLY A 97 -8.01 -4.51 -15.10
N PHE A 98 -6.89 -4.05 -14.49
CA PHE A 98 -6.11 -4.93 -13.64
C PHE A 98 -6.91 -5.28 -12.38
N THR A 99 -6.84 -6.52 -11.92
CA THR A 99 -7.40 -6.95 -10.63
C THR A 99 -6.32 -7.69 -9.88
N PHE A 100 -6.12 -7.29 -8.62
CA PHE A 100 -5.20 -7.95 -7.71
C PHE A 100 -5.90 -8.28 -6.40
N LYS A 101 -5.69 -9.49 -5.88
CA LYS A 101 -6.23 -9.89 -4.56
C LYS A 101 -5.11 -10.10 -3.57
N ILE A 102 -5.28 -9.55 -2.38
CA ILE A 102 -4.41 -9.71 -1.23
C ILE A 102 -5.21 -10.41 -0.15
N GLN A 103 -4.66 -11.48 0.41
CA GLN A 103 -5.25 -12.17 1.55
C GLN A 103 -4.31 -12.03 2.74
N LYS A 104 -4.85 -11.52 3.86
CA LYS A 104 -4.19 -11.51 5.16
C LYS A 104 -4.75 -12.67 5.97
N ASP A 105 -3.88 -13.62 6.33
CA ASP A 105 -4.22 -14.67 7.27
C ASP A 105 -3.56 -14.39 8.64
N LYS A 106 -3.78 -15.29 9.61
CA LYS A 106 -3.23 -15.15 10.97
C LYS A 106 -1.70 -15.17 11.00
N GLU A 107 -1.07 -15.75 9.99
CA GLU A 107 0.37 -15.97 9.99
C GLU A 107 1.07 -14.86 9.20
N LYS A 108 0.58 -14.45 8.01
CA LYS A 108 1.23 -13.47 7.12
C LYS A 108 0.24 -12.72 6.20
N ILE A 109 0.69 -11.56 5.73
CA ILE A 109 0.13 -10.94 4.52
C ILE A 109 0.67 -11.73 3.33
N ALA A 110 -0.17 -12.55 2.71
CA ALA A 110 0.21 -13.37 1.58
C ALA A 110 -0.15 -12.67 0.27
N LEU A 111 0.88 -12.19 -0.44
CA LEU A 111 0.74 -11.87 -1.87
C LEU A 111 0.88 -13.16 -2.67
N ARG A 112 -0.18 -13.98 -2.69
CA ARG A 112 -0.32 -14.99 -3.74
C ARG A 112 -0.49 -14.19 -5.04
N PRO A 113 0.32 -14.38 -6.11
CA PRO A 113 1.17 -15.54 -6.45
C PRO A 113 2.67 -15.47 -6.12
N PHE A 114 3.20 -14.33 -5.66
CA PHE A 114 4.65 -14.06 -5.71
C PHE A 114 5.47 -14.81 -4.65
N PHE A 115 4.83 -15.41 -3.64
CA PHE A 115 5.48 -16.15 -2.55
C PHE A 115 5.06 -17.62 -2.46
N VAL A 116 4.90 -18.31 -3.59
CA VAL A 116 4.84 -19.80 -3.57
C VAL A 116 6.24 -20.31 -3.19
N LYS A 117 6.52 -20.39 -1.90
CA LYS A 117 7.68 -21.07 -1.37
C LYS A 117 7.61 -22.52 -1.87
N LYS A 118 8.48 -22.88 -2.82
CA LYS A 118 8.81 -24.28 -3.19
C LYS A 118 9.40 -25.09 -2.01
N SER A 119 9.26 -24.63 -0.76
CA SER A 119 10.07 -25.07 0.37
C SER A 119 9.61 -26.36 1.04
N HIS A 120 8.48 -26.96 0.67
CA HIS A 120 8.02 -28.18 1.37
C HIS A 120 8.02 -29.49 0.58
N GLN A 121 8.35 -29.49 -0.72
CA GLN A 121 8.50 -30.76 -1.46
C GLN A 121 9.93 -31.22 -1.70
N LEU A 122 10.95 -30.38 -1.48
CA LEU A 122 12.36 -30.77 -1.67
C LEU A 122 13.10 -31.19 -0.39
N GLU A 123 12.57 -30.89 0.81
CA GLU A 123 13.23 -31.29 2.06
C GLU A 123 12.96 -32.75 2.48
N GLN A 124 11.86 -33.37 2.05
CA GLN A 124 11.58 -34.78 2.39
C GLN A 124 12.27 -35.81 1.49
N GLU A 125 12.71 -35.44 0.27
CA GLU A 125 13.50 -36.35 -0.58
C GLU A 125 15.01 -36.29 -0.29
N THR A 126 15.51 -35.19 0.29
CA THR A 126 16.96 -35.01 0.52
C THR A 126 17.43 -35.66 1.83
N ALA A 127 16.56 -35.80 2.84
CA ALA A 127 16.90 -36.42 4.13
C ALA A 127 17.22 -37.93 4.03
N VAL A 128 16.75 -38.63 2.97
CA VAL A 128 17.04 -40.06 2.77
C VAL A 128 18.34 -40.29 1.98
N GLN A 129 18.78 -39.35 1.15
CA GLN A 129 20.04 -39.49 0.39
C GLN A 129 21.28 -38.92 1.13
N GLN A 130 21.12 -37.98 2.05
CA GLN A 130 22.27 -37.40 2.78
C GLN A 130 22.91 -38.35 3.81
N LYS A 131 22.26 -39.47 4.15
CA LYS A 131 22.85 -40.50 5.04
C LYS A 131 23.75 -41.51 4.31
N LEU A 132 23.84 -41.47 2.98
CA LEU A 132 24.60 -42.44 2.18
C LEU A 132 25.88 -41.89 1.50
N LEU A 133 26.18 -40.59 1.62
CA LEU A 133 27.29 -39.95 0.88
C LEU A 133 28.29 -39.16 1.74
N ALA A 134 28.35 -39.40 3.05
CA ALA A 134 29.27 -38.72 3.97
C ALA A 134 30.78 -39.08 3.80
N SER A 135 31.19 -39.69 2.68
CA SER A 135 32.56 -40.14 2.46
C SER A 135 32.99 -39.91 1.02
N THR A 136 33.35 -38.69 0.63
CA THR A 136 34.45 -38.35 -0.31
C THR A 136 34.53 -36.82 -0.44
N SER A 137 35.38 -36.21 0.38
CA SER A 137 35.75 -34.80 0.28
C SER A 137 36.91 -34.62 -0.69
N GLN A 138 36.68 -33.96 -1.84
CA GLN A 138 37.68 -33.11 -2.49
C GLN A 138 37.00 -31.89 -3.11
N VAL A 139 37.21 -30.75 -2.45
CA VAL A 139 36.64 -29.43 -2.74
C VAL A 139 37.37 -28.82 -3.94
N LYS A 140 36.74 -28.89 -5.12
CA LYS A 140 37.13 -28.09 -6.29
C LYS A 140 36.34 -26.79 -6.21
N ASN A 141 37.03 -25.69 -5.87
CA ASN A 141 36.49 -24.33 -5.90
C ASN A 141 36.04 -23.96 -7.33
N THR A 142 34.81 -24.29 -7.67
CA THR A 142 34.13 -23.76 -8.84
C THR A 142 33.77 -22.31 -8.53
N SER A 143 34.51 -21.39 -9.16
CA SER A 143 34.17 -19.97 -9.18
C SER A 143 32.71 -19.82 -9.59
N SER A 144 31.86 -19.44 -8.64
CA SER A 144 30.46 -19.14 -8.90
C SER A 144 30.41 -17.91 -9.80
N SER A 145 30.26 -18.13 -11.11
CA SER A 145 30.04 -17.05 -12.05
C SER A 145 28.78 -16.32 -11.59
N LYS A 146 28.92 -15.10 -11.04
CA LYS A 146 27.80 -14.25 -10.65
C LYS A 146 26.85 -14.16 -11.85
N LYS A 147 25.71 -14.84 -11.78
CA LYS A 147 24.67 -14.81 -12.80
C LYS A 147 24.25 -13.34 -12.92
N LYS A 148 24.51 -12.71 -14.07
CA LYS A 148 24.12 -11.31 -14.31
C LYS A 148 22.63 -11.17 -14.02
N GLN A 149 22.29 -10.37 -13.02
CA GLN A 149 20.91 -10.10 -12.66
C GLN A 149 20.33 -9.12 -13.68
N VAL A 150 19.24 -9.53 -14.33
CA VAL A 150 18.52 -8.66 -15.28
C VAL A 150 17.74 -7.63 -14.47
N SER A 151 17.94 -6.34 -14.76
CA SER A 151 17.11 -5.28 -14.20
C SER A 151 15.98 -4.91 -15.17
N LEU A 152 14.85 -4.51 -14.60
CA LEU A 152 13.69 -3.98 -15.32
C LEU A 152 13.52 -2.51 -14.96
N LYS A 153 13.37 -1.64 -15.96
CA LYS A 153 13.04 -0.24 -15.78
C LYS A 153 11.79 0.11 -16.56
N ILE A 154 10.80 0.70 -15.90
CA ILE A 154 9.55 1.17 -16.48
C ILE A 154 9.52 2.69 -16.36
N ARG A 155 9.65 3.40 -17.47
CA ARG A 155 9.66 4.87 -17.47
C ARG A 155 8.30 5.46 -17.15
N ASN A 156 7.23 4.92 -17.74
CA ASN A 156 5.87 5.38 -17.52
C ASN A 156 4.94 4.16 -17.40
N LEU A 157 4.34 3.93 -16.25
CA LEU A 157 3.29 2.95 -16.03
C LEU A 157 1.97 3.69 -15.84
N TYR A 158 0.98 3.38 -16.66
CA TYR A 158 -0.38 3.92 -16.58
C TYR A 158 -1.33 2.83 -16.13
N LEU A 159 -2.14 3.14 -15.13
CA LEU A 159 -3.19 2.28 -14.61
C LEU A 159 -4.55 2.86 -14.96
N LYS A 160 -5.47 2.01 -15.42
CA LYS A 160 -6.84 2.39 -15.75
C LYS A 160 -7.82 1.30 -15.29
N ASN A 161 -8.91 1.73 -14.66
CA ASN A 161 -10.01 0.84 -14.25
C ASN A 161 -9.53 -0.35 -13.41
N GLY A 162 -8.52 -0.15 -12.56
CA GLY A 162 -7.96 -1.21 -11.74
C GLY A 162 -8.82 -1.54 -10.53
N SER A 163 -8.57 -2.69 -9.93
CA SER A 163 -9.19 -3.16 -8.69
C SER A 163 -8.16 -3.84 -7.80
N LEU A 164 -8.20 -3.52 -6.50
CA LEU A 164 -7.42 -4.17 -5.46
C LEU A 164 -8.38 -4.66 -4.39
N GLU A 165 -8.49 -5.98 -4.23
CA GLU A 165 -9.29 -6.58 -3.16
C GLU A 165 -8.37 -7.05 -2.04
N MET A 166 -8.60 -6.55 -0.84
CA MET A 166 -7.91 -6.96 0.38
C MET A 166 -8.92 -7.74 1.24
N VAL A 167 -8.60 -8.99 1.55
CA VAL A 167 -9.42 -9.84 2.40
C VAL A 167 -8.66 -10.16 3.68
N ASP A 168 -9.20 -9.75 4.82
CA ASP A 168 -8.68 -10.05 6.14
C ASP A 168 -9.41 -11.26 6.73
N LEU A 169 -8.69 -12.38 6.85
CA LEU A 169 -9.17 -13.64 7.41
C LEU A 169 -8.80 -13.80 8.89
N THR A 170 -8.28 -12.76 9.54
CA THR A 170 -7.88 -12.82 10.96
C THR A 170 -9.07 -12.70 11.92
N LYS A 171 -10.22 -12.25 11.44
CA LYS A 171 -11.47 -12.10 12.19
C LYS A 171 -12.39 -13.31 12.01
N ASP A 172 -13.37 -13.46 12.90
CA ASP A 172 -14.37 -14.53 12.82
C ASP A 172 -15.18 -14.47 11.51
N GLU A 173 -15.43 -13.25 11.02
CA GLU A 173 -16.02 -12.99 9.71
C GLU A 173 -14.98 -12.31 8.81
N PRO A 174 -14.72 -12.83 7.58
CA PRO A 174 -13.79 -12.19 6.65
C PRO A 174 -14.18 -10.75 6.33
N ILE A 175 -13.24 -9.82 6.51
CA ILE A 175 -13.45 -8.42 6.13
C ILE A 175 -12.88 -8.20 4.74
N SER A 176 -13.69 -7.68 3.82
CA SER A 176 -13.25 -7.34 2.45
C SER A 176 -13.25 -5.83 2.24
N ILE A 177 -12.10 -5.31 1.83
CA ILE A 177 -11.91 -3.92 1.42
C ILE A 177 -11.48 -3.95 -0.05
N ILE A 178 -12.26 -3.31 -0.92
CA ILE A 178 -12.02 -3.29 -2.36
C ILE A 178 -11.75 -1.85 -2.79
N LEU A 179 -10.56 -1.59 -3.29
CA LEU A 179 -10.28 -0.35 -4.02
C LEU A 179 -10.69 -0.56 -5.47
N LYS A 180 -11.63 0.24 -5.96
CA LYS A 180 -12.14 0.18 -7.35
C LYS A 180 -11.67 1.38 -8.15
N ASP A 181 -11.85 1.30 -9.46
CA ASP A 181 -11.57 2.38 -10.40
C ASP A 181 -10.14 2.94 -10.26
N ILE A 182 -9.19 2.08 -9.86
CA ILE A 182 -7.81 2.50 -9.65
C ILE A 182 -7.26 3.05 -10.96
N SER A 183 -6.88 4.32 -10.94
CA SER A 183 -6.35 5.03 -12.08
C SER A 183 -5.18 5.89 -11.67
N GLY A 184 -4.20 6.03 -12.56
CA GLY A 184 -3.04 6.83 -12.25
C GLY A 184 -1.81 6.50 -13.08
N GLU A 185 -0.69 7.06 -12.64
CA GLU A 185 0.59 6.89 -13.27
C GLU A 185 1.72 6.70 -12.24
N LEU A 186 2.71 5.91 -12.63
CA LEU A 186 3.95 5.68 -11.92
C LEU A 186 5.10 5.90 -12.90
N ASN A 187 6.00 6.83 -12.58
CA ASN A 187 7.11 7.19 -13.46
C ASN A 187 8.45 6.76 -12.88
N ASP A 188 9.34 6.28 -13.74
CA ASP A 188 10.72 5.86 -13.43
C ASP A 188 10.85 4.74 -12.38
N PHE A 189 9.95 3.75 -12.44
CA PHE A 189 10.05 2.55 -11.61
C PHE A 189 11.16 1.62 -12.09
N SER A 190 11.95 1.07 -11.17
CA SER A 190 12.98 0.07 -11.48
C SER A 190 13.00 -1.07 -10.48
N TYR A 191 13.33 -2.27 -10.96
CA TYR A 191 13.44 -3.50 -10.17
C TYR A 191 14.69 -4.28 -10.61
N PRO A 192 15.46 -4.90 -9.71
CA PRO A 192 15.21 -5.08 -8.26
C PRO A 192 15.56 -3.86 -7.40
N GLN A 193 16.37 -2.92 -7.92
CA GLN A 193 16.75 -1.71 -7.20
C GLN A 193 15.69 -0.64 -7.41
N LEU A 194 14.98 -0.27 -6.35
CA LEU A 194 14.00 0.82 -6.38
C LEU A 194 14.73 2.17 -6.39
N THR A 195 14.83 2.80 -7.57
CA THR A 195 15.33 4.18 -7.70
C THR A 195 14.24 5.19 -7.35
N LYS A 196 14.55 6.49 -7.42
CA LYS A 196 13.54 7.54 -7.33
C LYS A 196 12.43 7.36 -8.38
N PHE A 197 11.20 7.26 -7.93
CA PHE A 197 10.01 7.16 -8.78
C PHE A 197 8.95 8.18 -8.34
N TYR A 198 8.02 8.49 -9.26
CA TYR A 198 6.91 9.43 -9.02
C TYR A 198 5.60 8.69 -9.11
N ILE A 199 4.67 9.01 -8.21
CA ILE A 199 3.36 8.36 -8.12
C ILE A 199 2.26 9.39 -8.20
N LYS A 200 1.17 9.04 -8.89
CA LYS A 200 -0.12 9.75 -8.86
C LYS A 200 -1.23 8.73 -9.06
N LEU A 201 -2.00 8.46 -8.01
CA LEU A 201 -3.06 7.46 -8.00
C LEU A 201 -4.36 8.07 -7.46
N ASN A 202 -5.49 7.58 -7.97
CA ASN A 202 -6.82 7.81 -7.43
C ASN A 202 -7.60 6.49 -7.45
N SER A 203 -8.48 6.29 -6.48
CA SER A 203 -9.38 5.13 -6.45
C SER A 203 -10.64 5.39 -5.64
N SER A 204 -11.72 4.70 -6.01
CA SER A 204 -12.91 4.51 -5.19
C SER A 204 -12.65 3.45 -4.11
N LEU A 205 -13.37 3.53 -2.99
CA LEU A 205 -13.33 2.55 -1.91
C LEU A 205 -14.69 1.83 -1.83
N ASN A 206 -14.67 0.51 -1.68
CA ASN A 206 -15.83 -0.27 -1.31
C ASN A 206 -15.48 -1.14 -0.11
N ALA A 207 -16.14 -0.90 1.03
CA ALA A 207 -15.95 -1.66 2.25
C ALA A 207 -17.32 -1.96 2.85
N GLU A 208 -17.54 -3.21 3.25
CA GLU A 208 -18.82 -3.70 3.78
C GLU A 208 -20.04 -3.36 2.89
N GLY A 209 -19.83 -3.32 1.56
CA GLY A 209 -20.88 -2.99 0.57
C GLY A 209 -21.15 -1.49 0.41
N ILE A 210 -20.48 -0.62 1.17
CA ILE A 210 -20.57 0.83 1.06
C ILE A 210 -19.54 1.30 0.03
N GLU A 211 -20.00 1.83 -1.10
CA GLU A 211 -19.14 2.40 -2.14
C GLU A 211 -18.99 3.92 -1.99
N ILE A 212 -17.74 4.38 -1.93
CA ILE A 212 -17.34 5.77 -1.83
C ILE A 212 -16.45 6.09 -3.04
N LYS A 213 -16.95 6.95 -3.93
CA LYS A 213 -16.23 7.34 -5.14
C LYS A 213 -15.10 8.31 -4.83
N ASP A 214 -13.99 8.18 -5.55
CA ASP A 214 -12.82 9.05 -5.43
C ASP A 214 -12.34 9.18 -3.97
N ALA A 215 -12.50 8.10 -3.21
CA ALA A 215 -12.26 8.05 -1.78
C ALA A 215 -10.78 8.19 -1.43
N LEU A 216 -9.88 7.75 -2.31
CA LEU A 216 -8.45 7.73 -2.04
C LEU A 216 -7.69 8.43 -3.17
N SER A 217 -6.68 9.20 -2.79
CA SER A 217 -5.68 9.74 -3.72
C SER A 217 -4.29 9.70 -3.10
N ALA A 218 -3.28 9.44 -3.92
CA ALA A 218 -1.88 9.47 -3.50
C ALA A 218 -1.05 10.16 -4.58
N SER A 219 -0.13 11.04 -4.20
CA SER A 219 0.76 11.69 -5.16
C SER A 219 2.10 12.05 -4.55
N GLY A 220 3.16 12.13 -5.35
CA GLY A 220 4.48 12.55 -4.87
C GLY A 220 5.62 11.78 -5.49
N TRP A 221 6.76 11.75 -4.80
CA TRP A 221 7.94 11.00 -5.20
C TRP A 221 8.54 10.23 -4.02
N VAL A 222 9.16 9.10 -4.33
CA VAL A 222 9.81 8.21 -3.38
C VAL A 222 11.17 7.81 -3.93
N ASP A 223 12.22 8.03 -3.16
CA ASP A 223 13.58 7.56 -3.43
C ASP A 223 14.00 6.57 -2.34
N TYR A 224 13.65 5.30 -2.57
CA TYR A 224 13.86 4.24 -1.58
C TYR A 224 15.36 3.98 -1.32
N ALA A 225 16.21 4.11 -2.35
CA ALA A 225 17.66 3.93 -2.21
C ALA A 225 18.27 4.95 -1.23
N ASN A 226 17.84 6.20 -1.31
CA ASN A 226 18.29 7.27 -0.41
C ASN A 226 17.38 7.46 0.81
N LYS A 227 16.32 6.65 0.93
CA LYS A 227 15.30 6.72 1.98
C LYS A 227 14.72 8.13 2.15
N ASN A 228 14.45 8.79 1.02
CA ASN A 228 13.84 10.11 0.96
C ASN A 228 12.47 10.02 0.30
N MET A 229 11.51 10.84 0.73
CA MET A 229 10.22 10.94 0.07
C MET A 229 9.54 12.28 0.32
N GLU A 230 8.66 12.66 -0.58
CA GLU A 230 7.67 13.72 -0.39
C GLU A 230 6.40 13.26 -1.09
N ALA A 231 5.38 12.93 -0.32
CA ALA A 231 4.14 12.40 -0.84
C ALA A 231 2.94 12.90 -0.04
N ASN A 232 1.81 13.05 -0.73
CA ASN A 232 0.53 13.39 -0.14
C ASN A 232 -0.42 12.22 -0.33
N PHE A 233 -1.15 11.87 0.72
CA PHE A 233 -2.14 10.81 0.72
C PHE A 233 -3.43 11.37 1.31
N ASN A 234 -4.52 11.28 0.55
CA ASN A 234 -5.82 11.81 0.98
C ASN A 234 -6.88 10.72 0.94
N ILE A 235 -7.68 10.67 1.99
CA ILE A 235 -8.90 9.89 2.12
C ILE A 235 -10.07 10.88 2.22
N ASN A 236 -11.11 10.74 1.39
CA ASN A 236 -12.23 11.68 1.32
C ASN A 236 -13.56 11.02 1.66
N ASN A 237 -14.31 11.64 2.59
CA ASN A 237 -15.70 11.31 2.87
C ASN A 237 -15.98 9.81 3.11
N VAL A 238 -15.07 9.11 3.78
CA VAL A 238 -15.27 7.70 4.11
C VAL A 238 -16.24 7.58 5.27
N ASP A 239 -17.25 6.72 5.12
CA ASP A 239 -18.20 6.47 6.19
C ASP A 239 -17.48 5.76 7.33
N TYR A 240 -17.65 6.27 8.55
CA TYR A 240 -17.08 5.70 9.76
C TYR A 240 -17.47 4.22 9.93
N SER A 241 -18.68 3.86 9.52
CA SER A 241 -19.17 2.48 9.58
C SER A 241 -18.43 1.53 8.63
N ALA A 242 -17.75 2.03 7.59
CA ALA A 242 -17.05 1.20 6.60
C ALA A 242 -15.91 0.34 7.18
N PHE A 243 -15.44 0.68 8.39
CA PHE A 243 -14.43 -0.09 9.12
C PHE A 243 -14.93 -0.59 10.48
N SER A 244 -16.25 -0.72 10.64
CA SER A 244 -16.88 -1.07 11.93
C SER A 244 -16.36 -2.40 12.50
N ALA A 245 -16.02 -3.36 11.63
CA ALA A 245 -15.46 -4.65 12.01
C ALA A 245 -14.04 -4.55 12.62
N TYR A 246 -13.32 -3.45 12.42
CA TYR A 246 -12.02 -3.20 13.04
C TYR A 246 -12.12 -2.46 14.38
N TYR A 247 -13.28 -1.90 14.71
CA TYR A 247 -13.42 -1.13 15.93
C TYR A 247 -13.68 -2.02 17.14
N PRO A 248 -13.10 -1.67 18.30
CA PRO A 248 -13.55 -2.23 19.57
C PRO A 248 -15.03 -1.92 19.80
N GLN A 249 -15.72 -2.76 20.56
CA GLN A 249 -17.19 -2.71 20.70
C GLN A 249 -17.70 -1.34 21.19
N SER A 250 -16.94 -0.66 22.05
CA SER A 250 -17.25 0.69 22.56
C SER A 250 -17.18 1.80 21.51
N PHE A 251 -16.47 1.58 20.40
CA PHE A 251 -16.30 2.52 19.29
C PHE A 251 -17.17 2.18 18.08
N LYS A 252 -17.91 1.08 18.11
CA LYS A 252 -18.84 0.78 17.02
C LYS A 252 -19.92 1.88 16.88
N PRO A 253 -20.35 2.20 15.64
CA PRO A 253 -21.33 3.24 15.40
C PRO A 253 -22.59 3.12 16.27
N GLU A 254 -23.09 1.90 16.48
CA GLU A 254 -24.29 1.63 17.28
C GLU A 254 -24.09 2.03 18.74
N SER A 255 -22.94 1.68 19.32
CA SER A 255 -22.57 1.98 20.71
C SER A 255 -22.43 3.49 20.95
N LEU A 256 -22.04 4.23 19.91
CA LEU A 256 -21.91 5.69 19.92
C LEU A 256 -23.21 6.41 19.54
N GLY A 257 -24.27 5.67 19.15
CA GLY A 257 -25.50 6.25 18.64
C GLY A 257 -25.32 7.00 17.32
N VAL A 258 -24.28 6.67 16.55
CA VAL A 258 -23.96 7.28 15.26
C VAL A 258 -24.65 6.49 14.15
N LYS A 259 -25.53 7.16 13.42
CA LYS A 259 -26.18 6.60 12.22
C LYS A 259 -25.26 6.71 11.00
N LYS A 260 -24.57 7.83 10.86
CA LYS A 260 -23.66 8.11 9.75
C LYS A 260 -22.60 9.09 10.20
N ALA A 261 -21.34 8.85 9.87
CA ALA A 261 -20.29 9.85 10.05
C ALA A 261 -19.33 9.79 8.87
N LEU A 262 -19.02 10.94 8.27
CA LEU A 262 -18.11 11.02 7.13
C LEU A 262 -16.78 11.62 7.60
N LEU A 263 -15.70 10.87 7.36
CA LEU A 263 -14.34 11.24 7.74
C LEU A 263 -13.50 11.49 6.49
N SER A 264 -12.65 12.50 6.55
CA SER A 264 -11.58 12.70 5.58
C SER A 264 -10.23 12.77 6.31
N LEU A 265 -9.18 12.29 5.68
CA LEU A 265 -7.80 12.33 6.16
C LEU A 265 -6.94 12.94 5.07
N ASP A 266 -6.26 14.04 5.35
CA ASP A 266 -5.17 14.54 4.52
C ASP A 266 -3.85 14.22 5.24
N ALA A 267 -2.90 13.61 4.56
CA ALA A 267 -1.61 13.21 5.13
C ALA A 267 -0.45 13.63 4.24
N ASP A 268 0.44 14.46 4.78
CA ASP A 268 1.68 14.87 4.13
C ASP A 268 2.84 14.04 4.70
N LEU A 269 3.49 13.25 3.85
CA LEU A 269 4.59 12.35 4.18
C LEU A 269 5.90 12.95 3.68
N ASN A 270 6.82 13.25 4.59
CA ASN A 270 8.14 13.77 4.28
C ASN A 270 9.22 12.92 4.94
N ALA A 271 10.08 12.27 4.14
CA ALA A 271 11.24 11.57 4.66
C ALA A 271 12.55 12.20 4.18
N GLN A 272 13.48 12.35 5.12
CA GLN A 272 14.86 12.74 4.86
C GLN A 272 15.81 11.76 5.57
N SER A 273 16.65 11.08 4.80
CA SER A 273 17.64 10.13 5.32
C SER A 273 17.01 9.09 6.27
N ASN A 274 15.88 8.51 5.86
CA ASN A 274 15.06 7.54 6.60
C ASN A 274 14.18 8.09 7.72
N ASP A 275 14.38 9.32 8.20
CA ASP A 275 13.48 9.94 9.16
C ASP A 275 12.21 10.40 8.45
N LEU A 276 11.08 9.74 8.73
CA LEU A 276 9.78 10.01 8.13
C LEU A 276 8.88 10.75 9.13
N ILE A 277 8.41 11.92 8.70
CA ILE A 277 7.38 12.69 9.38
C ILE A 277 6.09 12.58 8.57
N ILE A 278 4.98 12.27 9.25
CA ILE A 278 3.64 12.21 8.66
C ILE A 278 2.77 13.24 9.38
N ASP A 279 2.42 14.31 8.66
CA ASP A 279 1.51 15.34 9.13
C ASP A 279 0.08 14.99 8.68
N CYS A 280 -0.74 14.54 9.62
CA CYS A 280 -2.11 14.07 9.38
C CYS A 280 -3.14 15.12 9.85
N ILE A 281 -4.14 15.36 9.01
CA ILE A 281 -5.31 16.18 9.31
C ILE A 281 -6.55 15.31 9.09
N LEU A 282 -7.16 14.87 10.19
CA LEU A 282 -8.43 14.13 10.17
C LEU A 282 -9.58 15.11 10.39
N SER A 283 -10.53 15.16 9.46
CA SER A 283 -11.72 16.01 9.56
C SER A 283 -13.02 15.22 9.59
N LEU A 284 -13.93 15.66 10.45
CA LEU A 284 -15.31 15.14 10.50
C LEU A 284 -16.19 16.01 9.60
N GLU A 285 -16.48 15.53 8.40
CA GLU A 285 -17.28 16.26 7.40
C GLU A 285 -18.75 16.31 7.76
N LYS A 286 -19.26 15.19 8.33
CA LYS A 286 -20.67 15.04 8.65
C LYS A 286 -20.83 14.05 9.80
N ILE A 287 -21.79 14.29 10.68
CA ILE A 287 -22.26 13.30 11.65
C ILE A 287 -23.78 13.37 11.79
N GLU A 288 -24.43 12.22 11.74
CA GLU A 288 -25.85 12.01 11.97
C GLU A 288 -26.00 11.00 13.11
N TYR A 289 -26.79 11.33 14.12
CA TYR A 289 -27.08 10.44 15.23
C TYR A 289 -28.37 9.66 14.99
N ALA A 290 -28.44 8.44 15.51
CA ALA A 290 -29.68 7.69 15.54
C ALA A 290 -30.70 8.38 16.47
N GLN A 291 -31.99 8.31 16.12
CA GLN A 291 -33.04 8.77 17.02
C GLN A 291 -33.13 7.78 18.19
N LEU A 292 -32.77 8.24 19.39
CA LEU A 292 -32.90 7.44 20.60
C LEU A 292 -34.38 7.27 20.92
N LYS A 293 -34.81 6.03 21.22
CA LYS A 293 -36.13 5.80 21.80
C LYS A 293 -36.17 6.41 23.19
N GLU A 294 -37.32 6.96 23.56
CA GLU A 294 -37.54 7.62 24.85
C GLU A 294 -37.14 6.67 26.00
N GLY A 295 -36.12 7.04 26.78
CA GLY A 295 -35.57 6.23 27.89
C GLY A 295 -34.26 5.48 27.62
N GLU A 296 -33.80 5.38 26.37
CA GLU A 296 -32.55 4.69 26.04
C GLU A 296 -31.35 5.65 26.15
N LYS A 297 -30.51 5.45 27.18
CA LYS A 297 -29.29 6.24 27.38
C LYS A 297 -28.09 5.52 26.81
N THR A 298 -27.54 6.01 25.70
CA THR A 298 -26.24 5.56 25.19
C THR A 298 -25.13 6.38 25.86
N SER A 299 -24.46 5.80 26.86
CA SER A 299 -23.32 6.43 27.55
C SER A 299 -22.22 6.87 26.55
N GLY A 300 -21.98 6.06 25.51
CA GLY A 300 -20.99 6.33 24.46
C GLY A 300 -21.27 7.60 23.65
N MET A 301 -22.53 7.92 23.38
CA MET A 301 -22.91 9.12 22.63
C MET A 301 -22.53 10.41 23.36
N LYS A 302 -22.62 10.42 24.70
CA LYS A 302 -22.19 11.56 25.50
C LYS A 302 -20.67 11.74 25.44
N THR A 303 -19.92 10.65 25.54
CA THR A 303 -18.45 10.67 25.41
C THR A 303 -18.03 11.17 24.03
N LEU A 304 -18.62 10.63 22.96
CA LEU A 304 -18.32 11.07 21.59
C LEU A 304 -18.62 12.56 21.40
N LYS A 305 -19.80 13.03 21.81
CA LYS A 305 -20.14 14.46 21.72
C LYS A 305 -19.16 15.34 22.50
N THR A 306 -18.67 14.85 23.63
CA THR A 306 -17.66 15.55 24.43
C THR A 306 -16.33 15.61 23.67
N VAL A 307 -15.84 14.48 23.16
CA VAL A 307 -14.60 14.41 22.37
C VAL A 307 -14.68 15.29 21.12
N LEU A 308 -15.79 15.21 20.36
CA LEU A 308 -16.02 16.05 19.19
C LEU A 308 -16.09 17.55 19.54
N GLY A 309 -16.59 17.90 20.72
CA GLY A 309 -16.58 19.27 21.22
C GLY A 309 -15.19 19.76 21.68
N LEU A 310 -14.23 18.86 21.89
CA LEU A 310 -12.84 19.18 22.21
C LEU A 310 -11.97 19.34 20.96
N LEU A 311 -12.38 18.78 19.82
CA LEU A 311 -11.69 18.98 18.56
C LEU A 311 -11.71 20.45 18.18
N LYS A 312 -10.63 20.93 17.57
CA LYS A 312 -10.57 22.32 17.09
C LYS A 312 -11.75 22.53 16.15
N ALA A 313 -12.57 23.54 16.45
CA ALA A 313 -13.45 24.12 15.46
C ALA A 313 -12.54 24.74 14.39
N GLY A 314 -12.25 23.98 13.33
CA GLY A 314 -11.89 24.59 12.05
C GLY A 314 -13.00 25.56 11.67
N LYS A 315 -12.72 26.49 10.74
CA LYS A 315 -13.71 27.52 10.37
C LYS A 315 -15.11 26.97 10.10
N ASP A 316 -15.20 25.73 9.59
CA ASP A 316 -16.47 25.09 9.20
C ASP A 316 -16.69 23.66 9.74
N LYS A 317 -15.65 22.96 10.25
CA LYS A 317 -15.76 21.55 10.68
C LYS A 317 -14.77 21.17 11.80
N PRO A 318 -15.07 20.15 12.63
CA PRO A 318 -14.13 19.61 13.61
C PRO A 318 -12.92 18.97 12.92
N VAL A 319 -11.72 19.34 13.35
CA VAL A 319 -10.46 18.83 12.82
C VAL A 319 -9.58 18.31 13.95
N PHE A 320 -8.91 17.19 13.69
CA PHE A 320 -7.89 16.59 14.53
C PHE A 320 -6.57 16.56 13.76
N GLN A 321 -5.55 17.26 14.27
CA GLN A 321 -4.22 17.27 13.68
C GLN A 321 -3.27 16.40 14.50
N LEU A 322 -2.49 15.58 13.80
CA LEU A 322 -1.60 14.57 14.35
C LEU A 322 -0.27 14.63 13.61
N ARG A 323 0.86 14.62 14.32
CA ARG A 323 2.18 14.47 13.71
C ARG A 323 2.82 13.15 14.16
N ILE A 324 2.99 12.23 13.21
CA ILE A 324 3.67 10.96 13.47
C ILE A 324 5.13 11.09 13.05
N LYS A 325 6.05 10.66 13.93
CA LYS A 325 7.47 10.51 13.60
C LYS A 325 7.82 9.03 13.58
N THR A 326 8.43 8.57 12.49
CA THR A 326 8.77 7.17 12.26
C THR A 326 9.97 7.05 11.34
N LYS A 327 10.35 5.82 10.97
CA LYS A 327 11.31 5.53 9.90
C LYS A 327 10.60 5.09 8.62
N MET A 328 11.20 5.39 7.47
CA MET A 328 10.66 5.01 6.15
C MET A 328 10.79 3.51 5.87
N ASP A 329 11.90 2.89 6.25
CA ASP A 329 12.16 1.45 6.06
C ASP A 329 11.54 0.56 7.14
N SER A 330 11.13 1.16 8.25
CA SER A 330 10.56 0.50 9.42
C SER A 330 9.44 1.38 10.00
N PRO A 331 8.33 1.54 9.25
CA PRO A 331 7.22 2.35 9.72
C PRO A 331 6.64 1.75 10.99
N GLY A 332 6.61 2.53 12.06
CA GLY A 332 5.98 2.24 13.33
C GLY A 332 5.23 3.47 13.83
N VAL A 333 4.25 3.27 14.69
CA VAL A 333 3.51 4.37 15.31
C VAL A 333 3.96 4.48 16.75
N ASP A 334 4.72 5.52 17.07
CA ASP A 334 5.01 5.86 18.46
C ASP A 334 3.80 6.59 19.06
N LEU A 335 2.98 5.84 19.79
CA LEU A 335 1.79 6.38 20.44
C LEU A 335 2.11 7.37 21.56
N SER A 336 3.34 7.37 22.08
CA SER A 336 3.75 8.30 23.12
C SER A 336 3.81 9.74 22.59
N SER A 337 4.23 9.94 21.33
CA SER A 337 4.27 11.27 20.70
C SER A 337 2.86 11.82 20.46
N ILE A 338 1.90 10.95 20.13
CA ILE A 338 0.49 11.34 19.93
C ILE A 338 -0.10 11.93 21.21
N LYS A 339 0.27 11.39 22.38
CA LYS A 339 -0.20 11.87 23.67
C LYS A 339 0.28 13.29 23.97
N ASP A 340 1.53 13.60 23.62
CA ASP A 340 2.11 14.91 23.86
C ASP A 340 1.52 15.95 22.89
N ASP A 341 1.38 15.63 21.61
CA ASP A 341 0.69 16.48 20.62
C ASP A 341 -0.76 16.78 21.05
N PHE A 342 -1.49 15.76 21.52
CA PHE A 342 -2.84 15.94 22.03
C PHE A 342 -2.90 16.88 23.25
N ARG A 343 -1.95 16.73 24.19
CA ARG A 343 -1.88 17.60 25.37
C ARG A 343 -1.58 19.05 24.99
N GLU A 344 -0.70 19.28 24.02
CA GLU A 344 -0.42 20.62 23.51
C GLU A 344 -1.63 21.24 22.81
N GLU A 345 -2.34 20.44 22.00
CA GLU A 345 -3.55 20.87 21.28
C GLU A 345 -4.67 21.29 22.24
N VAL A 346 -4.87 20.53 23.34
CA VAL A 346 -5.90 20.83 24.35
C VAL A 346 -5.46 21.91 25.36
N ARG A 347 -4.15 22.18 25.49
CA ARG A 347 -3.62 23.24 26.37
C ARG A 347 -4.04 24.66 25.97
N PHE A 348 -4.54 24.87 24.75
CA PHE A 348 -5.17 26.13 24.34
C PHE A 348 -6.57 26.40 24.94
N GLY A 349 -6.98 25.62 25.93
CA GLY A 349 -7.53 26.17 27.17
C GLY A 349 -9.04 26.06 27.37
N PRO A 350 -9.51 25.63 28.56
CA PRO A 350 -10.93 25.69 28.92
C PRO A 350 -11.50 27.13 28.91
N GLY A 351 -10.65 28.17 28.95
CA GLY A 351 -11.08 29.57 28.82
C GLY A 351 -11.51 30.00 27.41
N ALA A 352 -10.95 29.41 26.35
CA ALA A 352 -11.32 29.73 24.97
C ALA A 352 -12.57 28.96 24.50
N ILE A 353 -12.72 27.71 24.97
CA ILE A 353 -13.88 26.84 24.67
C ILE A 353 -15.15 27.40 25.32
N VAL A 354 -15.05 27.89 26.56
CA VAL A 354 -16.19 28.56 27.24
C VAL A 354 -16.58 29.85 26.51
N GLY A 355 -15.61 30.61 25.98
CA GLY A 355 -15.88 31.84 25.21
C GLY A 355 -16.54 31.61 23.84
N GLN A 356 -16.16 30.55 23.12
CA GLN A 356 -16.75 30.25 21.80
C GLN A 356 -18.13 29.59 21.89
N ILE A 357 -18.37 28.72 22.88
CA ILE A 357 -19.69 28.11 23.11
C ILE A 357 -20.69 29.15 23.64
N LEU A 358 -20.23 30.15 24.40
CA LEU A 358 -21.08 31.25 24.87
C LEU A 358 -21.25 32.39 23.84
N GLY A 359 -20.40 32.46 22.81
CA GLY A 359 -20.32 33.62 21.92
C GLY A 359 -21.26 33.63 20.71
N LYS A 360 -21.79 32.47 20.28
CA LYS A 360 -22.67 32.38 19.11
C LYS A 360 -23.79 31.34 19.29
N GLY A 361 -24.88 31.78 19.92
CA GLY A 361 -26.25 31.31 19.72
C GLY A 361 -26.52 29.80 19.68
N THR A 362 -26.68 29.16 20.85
CA THR A 362 -27.58 28.02 21.03
C THR A 362 -28.15 27.99 22.47
N GLU A 363 -29.22 28.77 22.72
CA GLU A 363 -29.98 28.69 23.99
C GLU A 363 -30.67 27.33 24.22
N ALA A 364 -30.66 26.41 23.24
CA ALA A 364 -31.33 25.11 23.34
C ALA A 364 -30.47 23.96 23.91
N ILE A 365 -29.16 24.13 24.15
CA ILE A 365 -28.28 23.01 24.56
C ILE A 365 -27.94 23.04 26.08
N PHE A 366 -28.15 24.16 26.78
CA PHE A 366 -27.62 24.33 28.13
C PHE A 366 -28.55 23.96 29.31
N GLU A 367 -29.87 23.83 29.10
CA GLU A 367 -30.76 23.48 30.22
C GLU A 367 -30.63 22.03 30.70
N GLY A 368 -29.98 21.15 29.93
CA GLY A 368 -29.73 19.75 30.32
C GLY A 368 -28.44 19.48 31.10
N VAL A 369 -27.54 20.47 31.29
CA VAL A 369 -26.14 20.21 31.71
C VAL A 369 -25.78 20.79 33.09
N LYS A 370 -26.72 21.40 33.82
CA LYS A 370 -26.45 21.91 35.19
C LYS A 370 -26.16 20.83 36.26
N GLY A 371 -26.22 19.55 35.92
CA GLY A 371 -25.98 18.43 36.84
C GLY A 371 -24.75 17.56 36.56
N THR A 372 -23.98 17.81 35.50
CA THR A 372 -22.84 16.94 35.18
C THR A 372 -21.58 17.39 35.90
N LYS A 373 -21.11 16.59 36.86
CA LYS A 373 -19.75 16.64 37.41
C LYS A 373 -18.78 16.98 36.29
N LYS A 374 -17.92 17.99 36.50
CA LYS A 374 -16.74 18.28 35.67
C LYS A 374 -16.12 16.95 35.23
N ILE A 375 -16.28 16.60 33.96
CA ILE A 375 -15.43 15.56 33.37
C ILE A 375 -14.06 16.21 33.35
N SER A 376 -13.14 15.71 34.17
CA SER A 376 -11.78 16.22 34.23
C SER A 376 -11.09 15.99 32.89
N LEU A 377 -10.17 16.88 32.53
CA LEU A 377 -9.25 16.71 31.40
C LEU A 377 -8.62 15.30 31.43
N ASP A 378 -8.30 14.81 32.63
CA ASP A 378 -7.72 13.49 32.86
C ASP A 378 -8.62 12.36 32.35
N ALA A 379 -9.95 12.43 32.54
CA ALA A 379 -10.85 11.38 32.06
C ALA A 379 -10.93 11.33 30.52
N ALA A 380 -10.82 12.48 29.85
CA ALA A 380 -10.75 12.54 28.39
C ALA A 380 -9.40 12.00 27.87
N VAL A 381 -8.31 12.35 28.54
CA VAL A 381 -6.96 11.81 28.24
C VAL A 381 -6.89 10.31 28.48
N ASP A 382 -7.50 9.80 29.55
CA ASP A 382 -7.54 8.36 29.85
C ASP A 382 -8.39 7.60 28.83
N THR A 383 -9.54 8.14 28.43
CA THR A 383 -10.35 7.55 27.35
C THR A 383 -9.56 7.52 26.03
N LEU A 384 -8.80 8.56 25.72
CA LEU A 384 -7.94 8.60 24.55
C LEU A 384 -6.74 7.67 24.67
N LYS A 385 -6.21 7.48 25.87
CA LYS A 385 -5.18 6.50 26.14
C LYS A 385 -5.71 5.10 25.89
N ASP A 386 -6.90 4.75 26.38
CA ASP A 386 -7.52 3.46 26.11
C ASP A 386 -7.76 3.23 24.61
N ILE A 387 -8.17 4.28 23.88
CA ILE A 387 -8.28 4.25 22.40
C ILE A 387 -6.91 3.95 21.77
N VAL A 388 -5.91 4.73 22.15
CA VAL A 388 -4.55 4.68 21.63
C VAL A 388 -3.91 3.32 21.92
N ASP A 389 -4.02 2.81 23.14
CA ASP A 389 -3.52 1.49 23.56
C ASP A 389 -4.22 0.38 22.76
N THR A 390 -5.54 0.46 22.57
CA THR A 390 -6.31 -0.50 21.74
C THR A 390 -5.87 -0.47 20.27
N PHE A 391 -5.59 0.71 19.72
CA PHE A 391 -5.04 0.82 18.36
C PHE A 391 -3.60 0.29 18.29
N GLY A 392 -2.78 0.54 19.31
CA GLY A 392 -1.41 0.01 19.40
C GLY A 392 -1.36 -1.51 19.30
N GLU A 393 -2.18 -2.19 20.10
CA GLU A 393 -2.29 -3.65 20.09
C GLU A 393 -2.74 -4.20 18.72
N ALA A 394 -3.53 -3.44 17.95
CA ALA A 394 -3.94 -3.83 16.60
C ALA A 394 -2.84 -3.67 15.53
N PHE A 395 -1.82 -2.84 15.80
CA PHE A 395 -0.74 -2.52 14.87
C PHE A 395 0.63 -3.05 15.29
N GLU A 396 0.81 -3.55 16.52
CA GLU A 396 2.05 -4.21 16.93
C GLU A 396 2.26 -5.49 16.11
N PRO A 397 3.37 -5.60 15.34
CA PRO A 397 3.71 -6.84 14.67
C PRO A 397 3.99 -7.90 15.73
N ASN A 398 3.44 -9.10 15.53
CA ASN A 398 3.59 -10.22 16.45
C ASN A 398 5.09 -10.48 16.69
N SER A 399 5.59 -10.25 17.90
CA SER A 399 7.03 -10.20 18.22
C SER A 399 7.78 -11.51 17.96
N ALA A 400 7.07 -12.59 17.66
CA ALA A 400 7.62 -13.89 17.27
C ALA A 400 8.23 -13.93 15.85
N ASP A 401 8.05 -12.88 15.04
CA ASP A 401 8.45 -12.88 13.62
C ASP A 401 9.75 -12.11 13.31
N THR A 402 10.48 -11.63 14.32
CA THR A 402 11.82 -11.08 14.09
C THR A 402 12.78 -12.26 13.87
N PRO A 403 13.32 -12.49 12.66
CA PRO A 403 14.35 -13.52 12.49
C PRO A 403 15.51 -13.18 13.44
N PRO A 404 16.13 -14.19 14.09
CA PRO A 404 17.28 -13.94 14.95
C PRO A 404 18.33 -13.17 14.15
N ASP A 405 18.79 -12.05 14.70
CA ASP A 405 19.88 -11.27 14.13
C ASP A 405 21.02 -12.23 13.80
N VAL A 406 21.32 -12.34 12.50
CA VAL A 406 22.49 -13.08 12.04
C VAL A 406 23.68 -12.20 12.43
N ASP A 407 24.34 -12.56 13.54
CA ASP A 407 25.56 -11.93 14.04
C ASP A 407 26.56 -11.76 12.89
N ALA A 408 26.69 -10.53 12.39
CA ALA A 408 27.61 -10.16 11.31
C ALA A 408 29.04 -9.90 11.83
N SER A 409 29.37 -10.35 13.05
CA SER A 409 30.63 -10.04 13.73
C SER A 409 31.47 -11.27 14.01
N GLN A 410 31.81 -12.07 12.98
CA GLN A 410 32.96 -13.00 13.04
C GLN A 410 33.60 -13.15 11.65
N ASN A 411 34.41 -12.16 11.25
CA ASN A 411 35.52 -12.36 10.33
C ASN A 411 36.47 -11.14 10.39
N GLU A 412 37.10 -10.95 11.54
CA GLU A 412 38.40 -10.29 11.59
C GLU A 412 39.45 -11.41 11.53
N THR A 413 40.08 -11.55 10.37
CA THR A 413 41.26 -12.42 10.22
C THR A 413 42.48 -11.58 10.59
N GLU A 414 43.17 -12.00 11.65
CA GLU A 414 44.50 -11.57 12.02
C GLU A 414 45.43 -11.63 10.81
N THR A 415 46.06 -10.50 10.49
CA THR A 415 47.23 -10.44 9.63
C THR A 415 48.43 -10.32 10.56
N THR A 416 49.18 -11.40 10.73
CA THR A 416 50.49 -11.42 11.40
C THR A 416 51.51 -11.94 10.39
N GLU A 417 52.69 -11.30 10.45
CA GLU A 417 53.87 -11.32 9.56
C GLU A 417 54.22 -12.60 8.79
#